data_AF-A0A841C0X9-F1
#
_entry.id   AF-A0A841C0X9-F1
#
_cell.length_a   1.000
_cell.length_b   1.000
_cell.length_c   1.000
_cell.angle_alpha   90.00
_cell.angle_beta   90.00
_cell.angle_gamma   90.00
#
_symmetry.space_group_name_H-M   'P 1'
#
loop_
_entity.id
_entity.type
_entity.pdbx_description
1 polymer ?
#
loop_
_entity_poly.entity_id
_entity_poly.type
_entity_poly.pdbx_seq_one_letter_code
_entity_poly.pdbx_strand_id
1 'polypeptide(L)'
;MRFDLKRVAVATLAAAAMTLSIQALGPGTATAAPAVASVRVLYYDASGAGEFVNAVHQGAANWNARVTNVRLERWTSGRTRNVRVLVDNGWPRAYVNSLGNGTIYMGRQAVTEGHNPTRIAAHELGHILGLPDRRTGVCADLMSGASAGTSCTSAVPNSREIAEVNALFAGSVLVAAGWRSEAG
;
A
#
# COMPACT_ATOMS: atom_id res chain seq x y z
N MET A 1 66.54 -44.20 -59.03
CA MET A 1 65.80 -44.53 -57.80
C MET A 1 65.15 -43.23 -57.31
N ARG A 2 63.81 -43.16 -57.36
CA ARG A 2 62.91 -42.04 -56.98
C ARG A 2 63.05 -40.70 -57.73
N PHE A 3 62.48 -40.69 -58.95
CA PHE A 3 61.42 -39.78 -59.44
C PHE A 3 60.71 -38.96 -58.33
N ASP A 4 60.20 -37.73 -58.47
CA ASP A 4 59.64 -36.97 -59.60
C ASP A 4 59.41 -35.54 -59.05
N LEU A 5 59.79 -34.46 -59.74
CA LEU A 5 59.03 -33.71 -60.75
C LEU A 5 58.16 -32.57 -60.19
N LYS A 6 58.24 -31.45 -60.92
CA LYS A 6 57.24 -30.40 -61.13
C LYS A 6 57.09 -29.36 -60.02
N ARG A 7 56.88 -28.08 -60.28
CA ARG A 7 56.99 -27.15 -61.43
C ARG A 7 56.35 -25.87 -60.87
N VAL A 8 56.84 -24.70 -61.30
CA VAL A 8 56.03 -23.50 -61.60
C VAL A 8 55.28 -22.88 -60.40
N ALA A 9 55.81 -21.84 -59.77
CA ALA A 9 55.74 -20.42 -60.15
C ALA A 9 54.49 -19.67 -59.64
N VAL A 10 54.71 -18.36 -59.52
CA VAL A 10 53.76 -17.24 -59.53
C VAL A 10 53.25 -16.73 -58.17
N ALA A 11 53.84 -15.57 -57.85
CA ALA A 11 53.36 -14.37 -57.16
C ALA A 11 51.90 -14.28 -56.70
N THR A 12 51.70 -13.67 -55.53
CA THR A 12 50.53 -12.81 -55.27
C THR A 12 50.91 -11.60 -54.41
N LEU A 13 50.49 -10.43 -54.88
CA LEU A 13 50.37 -9.16 -54.15
C LEU A 13 49.30 -9.29 -53.05
N ALA A 14 49.50 -8.65 -51.91
CA ALA A 14 48.45 -8.45 -50.92
C ALA A 14 48.16 -6.95 -50.74
N ALA A 15 46.96 -6.55 -51.16
CA ALA A 15 46.30 -5.31 -50.79
C ALA A 15 45.19 -5.63 -49.77
N ALA A 16 45.04 -4.84 -48.72
CA ALA A 16 43.82 -4.78 -47.87
C ALA A 16 43.79 -3.39 -47.22
N ALA A 17 42.97 -2.45 -47.71
CA ALA A 17 41.57 -2.24 -47.34
C ALA A 17 41.40 -1.79 -45.87
N MET A 18 41.36 -0.47 -45.68
CA MET A 18 41.08 0.19 -44.40
C MET A 18 39.59 0.06 -44.07
N THR A 19 39.31 -0.41 -42.86
CA THR A 19 38.02 -0.92 -42.40
C THR A 19 37.01 0.17 -42.05
N LEU A 20 35.76 -0.09 -42.42
CA LEU A 20 34.54 0.59 -41.97
C LEU A 20 34.35 0.34 -40.46
N SER A 21 34.32 1.38 -39.63
CA SER A 21 33.96 1.26 -38.21
C SER A 21 32.47 1.56 -38.02
N ILE A 22 31.67 0.51 -37.81
CA ILE A 22 30.28 0.60 -37.39
C ILE A 22 30.28 0.98 -35.91
N GLN A 23 29.80 2.18 -35.57
CA GLN A 23 29.61 2.60 -34.19
C GLN A 23 28.43 1.81 -33.60
N ALA A 24 28.70 0.96 -32.61
CA ALA A 24 27.70 0.15 -31.93
C ALA A 24 26.72 1.02 -31.13
N LEU A 25 25.41 0.82 -31.35
CA LEU A 25 24.37 1.23 -30.40
C LEU A 25 24.54 0.38 -29.13
N GLY A 26 25.21 0.94 -28.11
CA GLY A 26 25.19 0.37 -26.77
C GLY A 26 23.77 0.48 -26.18
N PRO A 27 23.29 -0.53 -25.42
CA PRO A 27 22.02 -0.43 -24.72
C PRO A 27 22.13 0.70 -23.70
N GLY A 28 21.40 1.80 -23.94
CA GLY A 28 21.24 2.85 -22.95
C GLY A 28 20.60 2.26 -21.71
N THR A 29 21.33 2.23 -20.59
CA THR A 29 20.74 2.00 -19.28
C THR A 29 19.87 3.22 -18.97
N ALA A 30 18.59 3.14 -19.34
CA ALA A 30 17.59 4.07 -18.85
C ALA A 30 17.55 3.94 -17.32
N THR A 31 18.21 4.84 -16.60
CA THR A 31 17.98 5.03 -15.18
C THR A 31 16.53 5.45 -15.02
N ALA A 32 15.67 4.51 -14.60
CA ALA A 32 14.30 4.82 -14.23
C ALA A 32 14.35 5.94 -13.17
N ALA A 33 13.72 7.07 -13.46
CA ALA A 33 13.51 8.11 -12.46
C ALA A 33 12.82 7.47 -11.23
N PRO A 34 13.16 7.88 -10.00
CA PRO A 34 12.49 7.35 -8.82
C PRO A 34 10.99 7.55 -9.00
N ALA A 35 10.24 6.44 -9.05
CA ALA A 35 8.79 6.49 -9.15
C ALA A 35 8.29 7.25 -7.92
N VAL A 36 7.62 8.39 -8.14
CA VAL A 36 6.91 9.08 -7.07
C VAL A 36 5.86 8.10 -6.57
N ALA A 37 6.01 7.59 -5.34
CA ALA A 37 5.04 6.70 -4.74
C ALA A 37 3.68 7.40 -4.74
N SER A 38 2.73 6.85 -5.50
CA SER A 38 1.39 7.41 -5.54
C SER A 38 0.68 7.16 -4.21
N VAL A 39 0.01 8.19 -3.69
CA VAL A 39 -0.81 8.06 -2.47
C VAL A 39 -1.89 7.01 -2.72
N ARG A 40 -1.93 5.96 -1.91
CA ARG A 40 -2.94 4.91 -2.04
C ARG A 40 -4.27 5.40 -1.48
N VAL A 41 -5.31 5.44 -2.32
CA VAL A 41 -6.67 5.77 -1.88
C VAL A 41 -7.42 4.50 -1.49
N LEU A 42 -7.97 4.48 -0.29
CA LEU A 42 -8.83 3.42 0.24
C LEU A 42 -10.25 3.95 0.39
N TYR A 43 -11.21 3.29 -0.26
CA TYR A 43 -12.61 3.69 -0.19
C TYR A 43 -13.34 2.93 0.92
N TYR A 44 -13.86 3.67 1.91
CA TYR A 44 -14.62 3.13 3.02
C TYR A 44 -16.11 3.43 2.87
N ASP A 45 -16.93 2.41 3.05
CA ASP A 45 -18.38 2.47 3.03
C ASP A 45 -18.91 2.46 4.46
N ALA A 46 -19.36 3.63 4.93
CA ALA A 46 -19.94 3.80 6.26
C ALA A 46 -21.47 3.75 6.26
N SER A 47 -22.13 3.45 5.13
CA SER A 47 -23.60 3.47 5.03
C SER A 47 -24.28 2.50 6.01
N GLY A 48 -23.60 1.42 6.40
CA GLY A 48 -24.06 0.46 7.39
C GLY A 48 -23.68 0.77 8.84
N ALA A 49 -23.02 1.90 9.13
CA ALA A 49 -22.52 2.23 10.47
C ALA A 49 -23.60 2.81 11.41
N GLY A 50 -24.84 2.98 10.95
CA GLY A 50 -25.96 3.46 11.76
C GLY A 50 -25.69 4.83 12.39
N GLU A 51 -25.87 4.92 13.71
CA GLU A 51 -25.61 6.12 14.49
C GLU A 51 -24.13 6.58 14.49
N PHE A 52 -23.20 5.71 14.07
CA PHE A 52 -21.76 5.97 14.12
C PHE A 52 -21.16 6.57 12.84
N VAL A 53 -21.97 6.84 11.80
CA VAL A 53 -21.50 7.39 10.51
C VAL A 53 -20.58 8.61 10.69
N ASN A 54 -20.99 9.58 11.52
CA ASN A 54 -20.21 10.79 11.74
C ASN A 54 -18.89 10.51 12.48
N ALA A 55 -18.89 9.59 13.45
CA ALA A 55 -17.68 9.19 14.15
C ALA A 55 -16.67 8.50 13.20
N VAL A 56 -17.15 7.67 12.28
CA VAL A 56 -16.33 7.03 11.24
C VAL A 56 -15.73 8.08 10.29
N HIS A 57 -16.53 9.06 9.86
CA HIS A 57 -16.04 10.15 9.04
C HIS A 57 -14.96 10.98 9.75
N GLN A 58 -15.16 11.29 11.02
CA GLN A 58 -14.18 12.04 11.79
C GLN A 58 -12.91 11.21 12.05
N GLY A 59 -13.02 9.91 12.33
CA GLY A 59 -11.87 9.01 12.48
C GLY A 59 -11.04 8.92 11.20
N ALA A 60 -11.68 8.81 10.04
CA ALA A 60 -11.00 8.84 8.74
C ALA A 60 -10.32 10.20 8.48
N ALA A 61 -10.98 11.31 8.81
CA ALA A 61 -10.40 12.65 8.70
C ALA A 61 -9.17 12.82 9.61
N ASN A 62 -9.20 12.27 10.83
CA ASN A 62 -8.08 12.33 11.76
C ASN A 62 -6.83 11.64 11.21
N TRP A 63 -6.99 10.50 10.53
CA TRP A 63 -5.92 9.83 9.81
C TRP A 63 -5.42 10.66 8.62
N ASN A 64 -6.33 11.08 7.73
CA ASN A 64 -5.99 11.86 6.53
C ASN A 64 -5.22 13.15 6.83
N ALA A 65 -5.41 13.75 8.00
CA ALA A 65 -4.68 14.95 8.42
C ALA A 65 -3.22 14.69 8.82
N ARG A 66 -2.78 13.44 8.92
CA ARG A 66 -1.51 13.06 9.56
C ARG A 66 -0.64 12.12 8.72
N VAL A 67 -1.25 11.19 7.99
CA VAL A 67 -0.52 10.27 7.10
C VAL A 67 -0.43 10.84 5.69
N THR A 68 0.62 10.48 4.97
CA THR A 68 0.94 11.04 3.65
C THR A 68 0.87 10.01 2.53
N ASN A 69 1.06 8.72 2.83
CA ASN A 69 1.16 7.67 1.80
C ASN A 69 -0.16 6.93 1.55
N VAL A 70 -1.19 7.21 2.34
CA VAL A 70 -2.53 6.63 2.21
C VAL A 70 -3.61 7.68 2.49
N ARG A 71 -4.75 7.58 1.80
CA ARG A 71 -5.92 8.43 2.03
C ARG A 71 -7.18 7.59 2.14
N LEU A 72 -7.99 7.85 3.16
CA LEU A 72 -9.32 7.27 3.34
C LEU A 72 -10.36 8.17 2.70
N GLU A 73 -11.09 7.68 1.70
CA GLU A 73 -12.16 8.41 1.04
C GLU A 73 -13.49 7.67 1.16
N ARG A 74 -14.59 8.42 1.18
CA ARG A 74 -15.93 7.82 1.23
C ARG A 74 -16.15 7.02 -0.05
N TRP A 75 -16.62 5.80 0.10
CA TRP A 75 -17.01 4.97 -1.03
C TRP A 75 -18.27 5.52 -1.69
N THR A 76 -18.26 5.52 -3.02
CA THR A 76 -19.45 5.75 -3.87
C THR A 76 -19.60 4.57 -4.81
N SER A 77 -20.81 4.36 -5.33
CA SER A 77 -21.05 3.32 -6.33
C SER A 77 -20.08 3.45 -7.52
N GLY A 78 -19.67 2.31 -8.08
CA GLY A 78 -18.71 2.24 -9.19
C GLY A 78 -17.23 2.28 -8.80
N ARG A 79 -16.89 2.44 -7.50
CA ARG A 79 -15.51 2.29 -7.01
C ARG A 79 -15.30 0.91 -6.37
N THR A 80 -14.05 0.44 -6.35
CA THR A 80 -13.67 -0.68 -5.49
C THR A 80 -13.90 -0.29 -4.04
N ARG A 81 -14.64 -1.12 -3.30
CA ARG A 81 -14.85 -0.94 -1.86
C ARG A 81 -13.76 -1.65 -1.10
N ASN A 82 -12.96 -0.92 -0.33
CA ASN A 82 -11.87 -1.47 0.47
C ASN A 82 -12.34 -1.82 1.88
N VAL A 83 -13.13 -0.94 2.49
CA VAL A 83 -13.57 -1.07 3.89
C VAL A 83 -15.08 -0.99 3.96
N ARG A 84 -15.70 -1.90 4.71
CA ARG A 84 -17.11 -1.80 5.11
C ARG A 84 -17.16 -1.48 6.60
N VAL A 85 -17.97 -0.51 6.98
CA VAL A 85 -18.21 -0.20 8.40
C VAL A 85 -19.67 -0.45 8.71
N LEU A 86 -19.89 -1.34 9.67
CA LEU A 86 -21.19 -1.83 10.10
C LEU A 86 -21.41 -1.49 11.58
N VAL A 87 -22.64 -1.59 12.05
CA VAL A 87 -22.98 -1.44 13.48
C VAL A 87 -23.59 -2.73 14.03
N ASP A 88 -23.26 -3.07 15.28
CA ASP A 88 -23.97 -4.10 16.04
C ASP A 88 -23.92 -3.83 17.55
N ASN A 89 -24.42 -4.79 18.34
CA ASN A 89 -24.54 -4.67 19.80
C ASN A 89 -23.33 -5.22 20.58
N GLY A 90 -22.26 -5.66 19.90
CA GLY A 90 -21.07 -6.21 20.56
C GLY A 90 -20.02 -5.15 20.91
N TRP A 91 -18.82 -5.61 21.24
CA TRP A 91 -17.63 -4.78 21.24
C TRP A 91 -17.20 -4.40 19.82
N PRO A 92 -16.60 -3.21 19.62
CA PRO A 92 -15.95 -2.86 18.38
C PRO A 92 -14.87 -3.88 17.98
N ARG A 93 -14.74 -4.14 16.68
CA ARG A 93 -13.63 -4.92 16.12
C ARG A 93 -13.43 -4.64 14.63
N ALA A 94 -12.22 -4.86 14.17
CA ALA A 94 -11.86 -4.90 12.76
C ALA A 94 -11.47 -6.32 12.33
N TYR A 95 -12.09 -6.81 11.27
CA TYR A 95 -11.64 -7.99 10.53
C TYR A 95 -10.84 -7.53 9.32
N VAL A 96 -9.51 -7.62 9.43
CA VAL A 96 -8.57 -7.21 8.39
C VAL A 96 -8.35 -8.37 7.43
N ASN A 97 -8.65 -8.16 6.14
CA ASN A 97 -8.43 -9.16 5.09
C ASN A 97 -7.02 -9.03 4.49
N SER A 98 -6.57 -7.80 4.28
CA SER A 98 -5.24 -7.43 3.82
C SER A 98 -4.98 -5.96 4.14
N LEU A 99 -3.75 -5.48 3.95
CA LEU A 99 -3.42 -4.08 4.20
C LEU A 99 -4.36 -3.13 3.43
N GLY A 100 -5.14 -2.34 4.17
CA GLY A 100 -6.12 -1.41 3.65
C GLY A 100 -7.49 -2.00 3.31
N ASN A 101 -7.75 -3.29 3.55
CA ASN A 101 -9.03 -3.93 3.23
C ASN A 101 -9.60 -4.72 4.41
N GLY A 102 -10.90 -4.60 4.67
CA GLY A 102 -11.55 -5.33 5.76
C GLY A 102 -12.96 -4.86 6.08
N THR A 103 -13.48 -5.35 7.20
CA THR A 103 -14.77 -4.94 7.75
C THR A 103 -14.59 -4.49 9.20
N ILE A 104 -15.12 -3.32 9.53
CA ILE A 104 -15.18 -2.79 10.89
C ILE A 104 -16.60 -2.93 11.39
N TYR A 105 -16.75 -3.37 12.64
CA TYR A 105 -17.99 -3.28 13.40
C TYR A 105 -17.82 -2.20 14.46
N MET A 106 -18.61 -1.15 14.34
CA MET A 106 -18.83 -0.19 15.41
C MET A 106 -19.78 -0.83 16.43
N GLY A 107 -19.22 -1.34 17.53
CA GLY A 107 -19.97 -2.03 18.56
C GLY A 107 -20.56 -1.06 19.60
N ARG A 108 -21.87 -1.15 19.86
CA ARG A 108 -22.54 -0.30 20.86
C ARG A 108 -22.02 -0.51 22.28
N GLN A 109 -21.53 -1.70 22.61
CA GLN A 109 -21.13 -2.04 23.97
C GLN A 109 -20.09 -1.05 24.52
N ALA A 110 -19.00 -0.80 23.78
CA ALA A 110 -17.96 0.12 24.24
C ALA A 110 -18.46 1.56 24.46
N VAL A 111 -19.40 2.01 23.62
CA VAL A 111 -19.99 3.35 23.74
C VAL A 111 -20.91 3.43 24.95
N THR A 112 -21.72 2.39 25.19
CA THR A 112 -22.53 2.25 26.40
C THR A 112 -21.67 2.24 27.66
N GLU A 113 -20.48 1.64 27.60
CA GLU A 113 -19.49 1.66 28.68
C GLU A 113 -18.75 3.00 28.83
N GLY A 114 -18.98 3.96 27.93
CA GLY A 114 -18.51 5.33 28.04
C GLY A 114 -17.30 5.68 27.16
N HIS A 115 -16.87 4.80 26.26
CA HIS A 115 -15.78 5.11 25.33
C HIS A 115 -16.22 6.07 24.21
N ASN A 116 -15.31 6.95 23.80
CA ASN A 116 -15.59 7.93 22.74
C ASN A 116 -15.77 7.25 21.36
N PRO A 117 -16.92 7.42 20.67
CA PRO A 117 -17.17 6.78 19.37
C PRO A 117 -16.15 7.13 18.28
N THR A 118 -15.64 8.37 18.27
CA THR A 118 -14.64 8.80 17.27
C THR A 118 -13.29 8.14 17.53
N ARG A 119 -12.89 8.01 18.80
CA ARG A 119 -11.68 7.26 19.18
C ARG A 119 -11.80 5.80 18.78
N ILE A 120 -12.95 5.17 19.04
CA ILE A 120 -13.23 3.80 18.59
C ILE A 120 -13.05 3.69 17.08
N ALA A 121 -13.74 4.52 16.29
CA ALA A 121 -13.65 4.44 14.84
C ALA A 121 -12.23 4.67 14.31
N ALA A 122 -11.50 5.64 14.87
CA ALA A 122 -10.12 5.90 14.49
C ALA A 122 -9.18 4.74 14.84
N HIS A 123 -9.38 4.09 15.99
CA HIS A 123 -8.65 2.89 16.42
C HIS A 123 -8.88 1.71 15.47
N GLU A 124 -10.14 1.39 15.15
CA GLU A 124 -10.46 0.30 14.24
C GLU A 124 -9.95 0.55 12.81
N LEU A 125 -9.97 1.81 12.35
CA LEU A 125 -9.31 2.20 11.10
C LEU A 125 -7.79 2.00 11.17
N GLY A 126 -7.17 2.20 12.32
CA GLY A 126 -5.75 1.90 12.54
C GLY A 126 -5.40 0.43 12.25
N HIS A 127 -6.27 -0.52 12.61
CA HIS A 127 -6.10 -1.93 12.25
C HIS A 127 -6.18 -2.17 10.74
N ILE A 128 -7.14 -1.54 10.05
CA ILE A 128 -7.20 -1.59 8.57
C ILE A 128 -5.93 -1.04 7.94
N LEU A 129 -5.33 0.00 8.54
CA LEU A 129 -4.07 0.61 8.11
C LEU A 129 -2.83 -0.20 8.55
N GLY A 130 -3.02 -1.34 9.20
CA GLY A 130 -1.98 -2.32 9.50
C GLY A 130 -1.36 -2.21 10.89
N LEU A 131 -1.89 -1.35 11.77
CA LEU A 131 -1.40 -1.24 13.13
C LEU A 131 -2.01 -2.31 14.05
N PRO A 132 -1.20 -3.02 14.87
CA PRO A 132 -1.72 -3.95 15.85
C PRO A 132 -2.28 -3.21 17.08
N ASP A 133 -3.09 -3.94 17.83
CA ASP A 133 -3.47 -3.57 19.19
C ASP A 133 -2.22 -3.47 20.07
N ARG A 134 -2.03 -2.36 20.80
CA ARG A 134 -0.84 -2.17 21.67
C ARG A 134 -1.16 -2.18 23.15
N ARG A 135 -2.39 -1.80 23.52
CA ARG A 135 -2.91 -1.82 24.89
C ARG A 135 -1.98 -1.19 25.95
N THR A 136 -1.35 -0.06 25.62
CA THR A 136 -0.32 0.58 26.47
C THR A 136 -0.89 1.28 27.71
N GLY A 137 -2.21 1.51 27.77
CA GLY A 137 -2.86 2.35 28.77
C GLY A 137 -2.69 3.86 28.55
N VAL A 138 -1.93 4.28 27.53
CA VAL A 138 -1.60 5.68 27.29
C VAL A 138 -2.63 6.31 26.35
N CYS A 139 -3.28 7.39 26.77
CA CYS A 139 -4.32 8.04 25.97
C CYS A 139 -3.82 8.62 24.64
N ALA A 140 -2.57 9.10 24.62
CA ALA A 140 -1.93 9.61 23.41
C ALA A 140 -1.68 8.52 22.35
N ASP A 141 -1.60 7.25 22.75
CA ASP A 141 -1.49 6.12 21.83
C ASP A 141 -2.89 5.74 21.36
N LEU A 142 -3.20 5.96 20.08
CA LEU A 142 -4.51 5.61 19.53
C LEU A 142 -4.73 4.10 19.59
N MET A 143 -3.68 3.32 19.32
CA MET A 143 -3.70 1.86 19.34
C MET A 143 -3.60 1.27 20.76
N SER A 144 -3.57 2.12 21.80
CA SER A 144 -3.90 1.67 23.16
C SER A 144 -5.38 1.27 23.28
N GLY A 145 -6.25 1.76 22.40
CA GLY A 145 -7.66 1.40 22.36
C GLY A 145 -8.35 1.64 23.70
N ALA A 146 -9.16 0.67 24.12
CA ALA A 146 -9.93 0.73 25.36
C ALA A 146 -9.06 0.71 26.64
N SER A 147 -7.84 0.17 26.59
CA SER A 147 -6.95 0.11 27.77
C SER A 147 -6.56 1.49 28.32
N ALA A 148 -6.70 2.56 27.52
CA ALA A 148 -6.49 3.93 27.96
C ALA A 148 -7.65 4.48 28.84
N GLY A 149 -8.70 3.68 29.07
CA GLY A 149 -9.86 4.06 29.87
C GLY A 149 -10.88 4.92 29.12
N THR A 150 -12.05 5.10 29.75
CA THR A 150 -13.20 5.82 29.18
C THR A 150 -13.04 7.34 29.25
N SER A 151 -12.23 7.85 30.17
CA SER A 151 -11.86 9.28 30.24
C SER A 151 -11.00 9.74 29.05
N CYS A 152 -10.37 8.80 28.34
CA CYS A 152 -9.56 9.10 27.17
C CYS A 152 -10.43 9.30 25.91
N THR A 153 -10.41 10.52 25.39
CA THR A 153 -11.19 10.90 24.20
C THR A 153 -10.32 11.25 22.99
N SER A 154 -8.99 11.24 23.11
CA SER A 154 -8.07 11.49 21.99
C SER A 154 -8.34 10.49 20.86
N ALA A 155 -8.64 10.96 19.66
CA ALA A 155 -8.98 10.13 18.52
C ALA A 155 -7.97 10.27 17.36
N VAL A 156 -6.73 10.60 17.70
CA VAL A 156 -5.67 10.92 16.75
C VAL A 156 -4.44 10.05 17.00
N PRO A 157 -3.78 9.53 15.95
CA PRO A 157 -2.58 8.71 16.11
C PRO A 157 -1.39 9.55 16.57
N ASN A 158 -0.50 8.93 17.35
CA ASN A 158 0.78 9.51 17.72
C ASN A 158 1.80 9.46 16.57
N SER A 159 2.95 10.10 16.74
CA SER A 159 4.00 10.17 15.72
C SER A 159 4.53 8.80 15.27
N ARG A 160 4.62 7.82 16.19
CA ARG A 160 5.09 6.47 15.88
C ARG A 160 4.07 5.70 15.04
N GLU A 161 2.80 5.78 15.40
CA GLU A 161 1.68 5.18 14.67
C GLU A 161 1.56 5.78 13.26
N ILE A 162 1.74 7.10 13.12
CA ILE A 162 1.77 7.78 11.83
C ILE A 162 2.94 7.29 10.96
N ALA A 163 4.15 7.22 11.53
CA ALA A 163 5.34 6.79 10.79
C ALA A 163 5.22 5.35 10.30
N GLU A 164 4.65 4.47 11.12
CA GLU A 164 4.42 3.06 10.77
C GLU A 164 3.39 2.92 9.64
N VAL A 165 2.27 3.62 9.69
CA VAL A 165 1.31 3.64 8.57
C VAL A 165 1.96 4.19 7.30
N ASN A 166 2.70 5.29 7.38
CA ASN A 166 3.40 5.82 6.21
C ASN A 166 4.39 4.81 5.63
N ALA A 167 5.14 4.08 6.46
CA ALA A 167 6.06 3.04 6.02
C ALA A 167 5.32 1.86 5.34
N LEU A 168 4.22 1.38 5.94
CA LEU A 168 3.42 0.29 5.38
C LEU A 168 2.88 0.61 3.97
N PHE A 169 2.59 1.89 3.70
CA PHE A 169 2.05 2.34 2.41
C PHE A 169 3.10 2.93 1.45
N ALA A 170 4.38 3.00 1.83
CA ALA A 170 5.44 3.60 1.01
C ALA A 170 5.80 2.77 -0.26
N GLY A 171 5.41 1.50 -0.34
CA GLY A 171 5.82 0.56 -1.41
C GLY A 171 4.71 -0.26 -2.05
N SER A 172 3.43 0.10 -1.87
CA SER A 172 2.31 -0.63 -2.46
C SER A 172 2.16 -0.33 -3.97
N VAL A 173 3.06 -0.86 -4.81
CA VAL A 173 2.79 -0.95 -6.25
C VAL A 173 1.59 -1.88 -6.41
N LEU A 174 0.51 -1.38 -7.00
CA LEU A 174 -0.57 -2.24 -7.50
C LEU A 174 0.07 -3.22 -8.50
N VAL A 175 0.35 -4.45 -8.07
CA VAL A 175 0.56 -5.54 -9.02
C VAL A 175 -0.81 -5.78 -9.63
N ALA A 176 -1.10 -5.06 -10.72
CA ALA A 176 -2.09 -5.51 -11.68
C ALA A 176 -1.57 -6.86 -12.19
N ALA A 177 -2.06 -7.94 -11.61
CA ALA A 177 -1.85 -9.27 -12.15
C ALA A 177 -2.46 -9.26 -13.57
N GLY A 178 -1.60 -9.02 -14.56
CA GLY A 178 -1.88 -9.30 -15.95
C GLY A 178 -2.07 -10.80 -16.05
N TRP A 179 -3.32 -11.24 -15.92
CA TRP A 179 -3.74 -12.52 -16.45
C TRP A 179 -3.53 -12.44 -17.96
N ARG A 180 -2.40 -12.97 -18.42
CA ARG A 180 -2.24 -13.33 -19.83
C ARG A 180 -3.29 -14.41 -20.10
N SER A 181 -4.27 -14.08 -20.93
CA SER A 181 -4.99 -15.08 -21.71
C SER A 181 -3.97 -15.71 -22.66
N GLU A 182 -3.45 -16.88 -22.32
CA GLU A 182 -2.82 -17.74 -23.32
C GLU A 182 -3.96 -18.42 -24.09
N ALA A 183 -4.10 -18.00 -25.35
CA ALA A 183 -4.77 -18.78 -26.37
C ALA A 183 -3.88 -19.98 -26.71
N GLY A 184 -4.47 -21.16 -26.71
CA GLY A 184 -3.92 -22.42 -27.18
C GLY A 184 -5.05 -23.42 -27.32
#